data_AF-A0A7C4HEZ4-F1
#
_entry.id   AF-A0A7C4HEZ4-F1
#
_cell.length_a   1.000
_cell.length_b   1.000
_cell.length_c   1.000
_cell.angle_alpha   90.00
_cell.angle_beta   90.00
_cell.angle_gamma   90.00
#
_symmetry.space_group_name_H-M   'P 1'
#
loop_
_entity.id
_entity.type
_entity.pdbx_description
1 polymer ?
#
loop_
_entity_poly.entity_id
_entity_poly.type
_entity_poly.pdbx_seq_one_letter_code
_entity_poly.pdbx_strand_id
1 'polypeptide(L)'
;MKALDVYEVLSSAKPEELRHPCESLDYADHVVKTTMMGYPQLAADSLLNPDLIGRLADVVGAIIRQLNLMFMEPIWVKKKMEDLIIQRGRAYDVLLEIAINLFGLEREWVGFTDRDVEDTLKIIRNTLSLWENTERKDFGSAEVAKAVVKMKIEDMKKVMRGDPRGIKSMVASMGENVERKLKEDNITLSFLDALREEIQTNVYYVMSKRGMCRFGNDYALGLRWLRRLGYVQVSTNPVLAAIAYRDDPSLWSKLEDYLRKNPDYLKGIDEHQDELAMLATMLALWPNMEVFRPVFYLKEFSDGMISYQLNPNVADNVDRSIEDALKIYKATQEYFMKYDEYLLWGWSKDVERGRPNIVFKVAGSSPAAIDITSILESLGIGTNNTITFTVSQEVALILAKICGRAKAVKMGIKTTKVYETNMGGRLEGHLREAKAAQLIMEALKRFEDPEAKLLEFCRKLGVPAADKTEAWTGATGWGYNFTAKSLEEKVVLTSFNQYLKTLDNEHLASLLVEAKLFDSKDKALNYLMDWEEAIRLAGTLVAQRVWWIFFSSENKVKWINYLISEYGLTR
;
A
#
# COMPACT_ATOMS: atom_id res chain seq x y z
N MET A 1 -32.50 -18.95 -26.51
CA MET A 1 -31.11 -18.76 -26.06
C MET A 1 -31.08 -17.48 -25.24
N LYS A 2 -30.61 -17.53 -23.98
CA LYS A 2 -30.31 -16.29 -23.24
C LYS A 2 -29.22 -15.54 -24.01
N ALA A 3 -29.36 -14.22 -24.16
CA ALA A 3 -28.26 -13.40 -24.68
C ALA A 3 -27.04 -13.63 -23.77
N LEU A 4 -25.88 -13.85 -24.38
CA LEU A 4 -24.62 -14.06 -23.67
C LEU A 4 -24.25 -12.76 -22.93
N ASP A 5 -24.04 -12.80 -21.62
CA ASP A 5 -23.60 -11.63 -20.86
C ASP A 5 -22.09 -11.41 -21.08
N VAL A 6 -21.76 -10.41 -21.89
CA VAL A 6 -20.38 -10.06 -22.25
C VAL A 6 -19.54 -9.73 -21.01
N TYR A 7 -20.13 -9.08 -20.01
CA TYR A 7 -19.42 -8.72 -18.79
C TYR A 7 -19.08 -9.97 -17.96
N GLU A 8 -20.02 -10.90 -17.83
CA GLU A 8 -19.79 -12.18 -17.13
C GLU A 8 -18.70 -13.02 -17.82
N VAL A 9 -18.73 -13.08 -19.16
CA VAL A 9 -17.70 -13.80 -19.94
C VAL A 9 -16.31 -13.22 -19.72
N LEU A 10 -16.17 -11.88 -19.76
CA LEU A 10 -14.87 -11.24 -19.56
C LEU A 10 -14.37 -11.34 -18.11
N SER A 11 -15.25 -11.13 -17.14
CA SER A 11 -14.87 -11.16 -15.71
C SER A 11 -14.56 -12.56 -15.18
N SER A 12 -15.08 -13.61 -15.82
CA SER A 12 -14.80 -15.01 -15.46
C SER A 12 -13.62 -15.62 -16.25
N ALA A 13 -13.11 -14.93 -17.27
CA ALA A 13 -12.02 -15.43 -18.10
C ALA A 13 -10.71 -15.54 -17.29
N LYS A 14 -10.23 -16.77 -17.11
CA LYS A 14 -8.98 -17.03 -16.38
C LYS A 14 -7.75 -16.78 -17.26
N PRO A 15 -6.67 -16.21 -16.70
CA PRO A 15 -5.38 -16.19 -17.38
C PRO A 15 -4.77 -17.59 -17.46
N GLU A 16 -3.94 -17.81 -18.47
CA GLU A 16 -3.08 -18.99 -18.60
C GLU A 16 -1.90 -18.91 -17.62
N GLU A 17 -1.26 -20.02 -17.29
CA GLU A 17 -0.03 -19.98 -16.49
C GLU A 17 1.13 -19.36 -17.30
N LEU A 18 1.86 -18.42 -16.69
CA LEU A 18 3.08 -17.87 -17.29
C LEU A 18 4.14 -18.97 -17.44
N ARG A 19 4.60 -19.17 -18.68
CA ARG A 19 5.58 -20.20 -19.04
C ARG A 19 7.00 -19.66 -18.84
N HIS A 20 7.94 -20.54 -18.55
CA HIS A 20 9.35 -20.20 -18.41
C HIS A 20 10.18 -21.15 -19.30
N PRO A 21 11.03 -20.63 -20.22
CA PRO A 21 11.31 -19.21 -20.46
C PRO A 21 10.20 -18.49 -21.25
N CYS A 22 10.16 -17.15 -21.14
CA CYS A 22 9.31 -16.32 -22.01
C CYS A 22 9.77 -16.35 -23.48
N GLU A 23 8.87 -16.75 -24.39
CA GLU A 23 9.15 -16.87 -25.83
C GLU A 23 8.48 -15.74 -26.64
N SER A 24 9.24 -14.69 -26.96
CA SER A 24 8.76 -13.57 -27.79
C SER A 24 9.80 -13.12 -28.80
N LEU A 25 9.35 -12.76 -30.00
CA LEU A 25 10.21 -12.38 -31.13
C LEU A 25 10.63 -10.91 -31.08
N ASP A 26 9.67 -10.03 -30.83
CA ASP A 26 9.83 -8.58 -30.72
C ASP A 26 8.84 -8.03 -29.67
N TYR A 27 8.88 -6.72 -29.41
CA TYR A 27 7.98 -6.08 -28.44
C TYR A 27 6.50 -6.26 -28.79
N ALA A 28 6.16 -6.28 -30.08
CA ALA A 28 4.77 -6.40 -30.49
C ALA A 28 4.25 -7.82 -30.24
N ASP A 29 5.02 -8.84 -30.63
CA ASP A 29 4.75 -10.25 -30.35
C ASP A 29 4.67 -10.49 -28.83
N HIS A 30 5.58 -9.90 -28.06
CA HIS A 30 5.60 -10.02 -26.60
C HIS A 30 4.31 -9.48 -25.95
N VAL A 31 3.95 -8.24 -26.25
CA VAL A 31 2.77 -7.59 -25.68
C VAL A 31 1.50 -8.34 -26.10
N VAL A 32 1.40 -8.72 -27.38
CA VAL A 32 0.20 -9.41 -27.90
C VAL A 32 0.04 -10.79 -27.28
N LYS A 33 1.10 -11.61 -27.23
CA LYS A 33 1.05 -12.94 -26.58
C LYS A 33 0.71 -12.83 -25.10
N THR A 34 1.39 -11.97 -24.35
CA THR A 34 1.15 -11.76 -22.92
C THR A 34 -0.28 -11.29 -22.65
N THR A 35 -0.80 -10.39 -23.50
CA THR A 35 -2.21 -9.96 -23.48
C THR A 35 -3.14 -11.14 -23.71
N MET A 36 -2.88 -11.95 -24.74
CA MET A 36 -3.72 -13.10 -25.09
C MET A 36 -3.64 -14.25 -24.09
N MET A 37 -2.60 -14.33 -23.27
CA MET A 37 -2.53 -15.22 -22.10
C MET A 37 -3.40 -14.73 -20.93
N GLY A 38 -4.02 -13.55 -21.03
CA GLY A 38 -4.85 -12.96 -19.98
C GLY A 38 -4.15 -11.99 -19.05
N TYR A 39 -2.99 -11.45 -19.46
CA TYR A 39 -2.22 -10.48 -18.68
C TYR A 39 -2.07 -9.11 -19.38
N PRO A 40 -3.17 -8.42 -19.75
CA PRO A 40 -3.10 -7.11 -20.44
C PRO A 40 -2.37 -6.05 -19.62
N GLN A 41 -2.51 -6.07 -18.30
CA GLN A 41 -1.83 -5.15 -17.39
C GLN A 41 -0.30 -5.35 -17.36
N LEU A 42 0.16 -6.61 -17.29
CA LEU A 42 1.59 -6.95 -17.36
C LEU A 42 2.16 -6.60 -18.74
N ALA A 43 1.42 -6.91 -19.81
CA ALA A 43 1.81 -6.59 -21.17
C ALA A 43 1.97 -5.07 -21.36
N ALA A 44 1.02 -4.26 -20.87
CA ALA A 44 1.13 -2.80 -20.91
C ALA A 44 2.29 -2.26 -20.05
N ASP A 45 2.50 -2.83 -18.86
CA ASP A 45 3.59 -2.43 -17.98
C ASP A 45 4.98 -2.81 -18.55
N SER A 46 5.09 -3.86 -19.37
CA SER A 46 6.35 -4.22 -20.04
C SER A 46 6.87 -3.13 -20.98
N LEU A 47 5.98 -2.26 -21.47
CA LEU A 47 6.34 -1.10 -22.28
C LEU A 47 6.85 0.08 -21.46
N LEU A 48 6.81 0.02 -20.12
CA LEU A 48 7.46 1.02 -19.25
C LEU A 48 8.98 0.80 -19.22
N ASN A 49 9.60 0.69 -20.39
CA ASN A 49 11.01 0.42 -20.59
C ASN A 49 11.73 1.70 -21.07
N PRO A 50 12.78 2.18 -20.36
CA PRO A 50 13.59 3.31 -20.80
C PRO A 50 14.17 3.18 -22.22
N ASP A 51 14.43 1.95 -22.69
CA ASP A 51 14.96 1.71 -24.05
C ASP A 51 13.94 2.03 -25.18
N LEU A 52 12.68 2.31 -24.83
CA LEU A 52 11.62 2.67 -25.77
C LEU A 52 11.43 4.20 -25.95
N ILE A 53 12.19 5.03 -25.24
CA ILE A 53 12.16 6.49 -25.44
C ILE A 53 12.45 6.81 -26.92
N GLY A 54 11.63 7.66 -27.54
CA GLY A 54 11.72 7.99 -28.97
C GLY A 54 11.18 6.94 -29.94
N ARG A 55 10.76 5.75 -29.48
CA ARG A 55 10.29 4.64 -30.34
C ARG A 55 8.95 4.02 -29.92
N LEU A 56 8.37 4.50 -28.82
CA LEU A 56 7.14 3.93 -28.25
C LEU A 56 5.99 3.89 -29.27
N ALA A 57 5.79 4.98 -30.03
CA ALA A 57 4.72 5.07 -31.02
C ALA A 57 4.84 4.00 -32.12
N ASP A 58 6.05 3.71 -32.59
CA ASP A 58 6.32 2.70 -33.61
C ASP A 58 6.01 1.29 -33.08
N VAL A 59 6.44 1.00 -31.85
CA VAL A 59 6.16 -0.28 -31.18
C VAL A 59 4.66 -0.47 -30.97
N VAL A 60 3.97 0.56 -30.49
CA VAL A 60 2.51 0.53 -30.30
C VAL A 60 1.78 0.40 -31.65
N GLY A 61 2.27 1.02 -32.71
CA GLY A 61 1.76 0.81 -34.07
C GLY A 61 1.88 -0.65 -34.52
N ALA A 62 3.01 -1.31 -34.25
CA ALA A 62 3.20 -2.73 -34.55
C ALA A 62 2.30 -3.65 -33.70
N ILE A 63 2.10 -3.33 -32.41
CA ILE A 63 1.14 -4.02 -31.54
C ILE A 63 -0.27 -3.91 -32.12
N ILE A 64 -0.70 -2.69 -32.45
CA ILE A 64 -2.02 -2.42 -33.02
C ILE A 64 -2.22 -3.17 -34.34
N ARG A 65 -1.20 -3.26 -35.21
CA ARG A 65 -1.27 -4.04 -36.45
C ARG A 65 -1.62 -5.51 -36.16
N GLN A 66 -0.97 -6.13 -35.17
CA GLN A 66 -1.24 -7.52 -34.81
C GLN A 66 -2.61 -7.68 -34.14
N LEU A 67 -2.97 -6.78 -33.22
CA LEU A 67 -4.28 -6.78 -32.58
C LEU A 67 -5.41 -6.55 -33.60
N ASN A 68 -5.21 -5.73 -34.63
CA ASN A 68 -6.17 -5.54 -35.73
C ASN A 68 -6.43 -6.85 -36.48
N LEU A 69 -5.39 -7.63 -36.79
CA LEU A 69 -5.56 -8.93 -37.45
C LEU A 69 -6.39 -9.88 -36.58
N MET A 70 -6.13 -9.88 -35.27
CA MET A 70 -6.89 -10.65 -34.27
C MET A 70 -8.34 -10.17 -34.15
N PHE A 71 -8.57 -8.86 -34.17
CA PHE A 71 -9.90 -8.27 -34.04
C PHE A 71 -10.79 -8.56 -35.25
N MET A 72 -10.18 -8.63 -36.44
CA MET A 72 -10.82 -8.88 -37.73
C MET A 72 -10.85 -10.36 -38.12
N GLU A 73 -10.13 -11.22 -37.39
CA GLU A 73 -10.03 -12.66 -37.61
C GLU A 73 -11.36 -13.39 -37.85
N PRO A 74 -12.49 -13.03 -37.17
CA PRO A 74 -13.79 -13.65 -37.43
C PRO A 74 -14.29 -13.57 -38.87
N ILE A 75 -13.76 -12.65 -39.67
CA ILE A 75 -14.10 -12.52 -41.09
C ILE A 75 -13.66 -13.77 -41.88
N TRP A 76 -12.57 -14.43 -41.48
CA TRP A 76 -12.00 -15.57 -42.20
C TRP A 76 -11.78 -16.82 -41.35
N VAL A 77 -11.97 -16.75 -40.02
CA VAL A 77 -11.92 -17.91 -39.10
C VAL A 77 -13.20 -18.00 -38.28
N LYS A 78 -13.86 -19.15 -38.29
CA LYS A 78 -14.99 -19.41 -37.39
C LYS A 78 -14.48 -19.64 -35.97
N LYS A 79 -14.77 -18.71 -35.06
CA LYS A 79 -14.52 -18.83 -33.62
C LYS A 79 -15.83 -18.95 -32.84
N LYS A 80 -15.77 -19.54 -31.64
CA LYS A 80 -16.90 -19.45 -30.71
C LYS A 80 -17.07 -17.99 -30.28
N MET A 81 -18.31 -17.59 -30.02
CA MET A 81 -18.62 -16.21 -29.63
C MET A 81 -17.89 -15.80 -28.33
N GLU A 82 -17.78 -16.72 -27.37
CA GLU A 82 -17.03 -16.51 -26.12
C GLU A 82 -15.55 -16.20 -26.37
N ASP A 83 -14.87 -17.00 -27.20
CA ASP A 83 -13.45 -16.79 -27.54
C ASP A 83 -13.24 -15.43 -28.21
N LEU A 84 -14.17 -15.02 -29.08
CA LEU A 84 -14.13 -13.72 -29.74
C LEU A 84 -14.29 -12.57 -28.74
N ILE A 85 -15.25 -12.67 -27.82
CA ILE A 85 -15.46 -11.68 -26.77
C ILE A 85 -14.21 -11.52 -25.92
N ILE A 86 -13.61 -12.64 -25.47
CA ILE A 86 -12.40 -12.63 -24.65
C ILE A 86 -11.23 -11.99 -25.42
N GLN A 87 -11.03 -12.36 -26.69
CA GLN A 87 -9.97 -11.82 -27.53
C GLN A 87 -10.12 -10.30 -27.75
N ARG A 88 -11.31 -9.83 -28.11
CA ARG A 88 -11.60 -8.40 -28.29
C ARG A 88 -11.48 -7.65 -26.96
N GLY A 89 -11.99 -8.22 -25.87
CA GLY A 89 -11.90 -7.63 -24.53
C GLY A 89 -10.46 -7.42 -24.07
N ARG A 90 -9.61 -8.45 -24.23
CA ARG A 90 -8.17 -8.36 -23.94
C ARG A 90 -7.46 -7.31 -24.81
N ALA A 91 -7.84 -7.19 -26.09
CA ALA A 91 -7.29 -6.18 -26.99
C ALA A 91 -7.65 -4.74 -26.57
N TYR A 92 -8.91 -4.46 -26.19
CA TYR A 92 -9.26 -3.16 -25.61
C TYR A 92 -8.50 -2.91 -24.32
N ASP A 93 -8.45 -3.91 -23.44
CA ASP A 93 -7.87 -3.77 -22.10
C ASP A 93 -6.40 -3.34 -22.19
N VAL A 94 -5.59 -4.00 -23.04
CA VAL A 94 -4.17 -3.63 -23.20
C VAL A 94 -4.01 -2.21 -23.77
N LEU A 95 -4.78 -1.80 -24.78
CA LEU A 95 -4.65 -0.45 -25.33
C LEU A 95 -5.09 0.64 -24.35
N LEU A 96 -6.14 0.36 -23.56
CA LEU A 96 -6.56 1.26 -22.48
C LEU A 96 -5.49 1.33 -21.39
N GLU A 97 -4.92 0.20 -20.94
CA GLU A 97 -3.85 0.21 -19.93
C GLU A 97 -2.60 0.94 -20.41
N ILE A 98 -2.19 0.78 -21.69
CA ILE A 98 -1.09 1.56 -22.26
C ILE A 98 -1.39 3.05 -22.19
N ALA A 99 -2.60 3.49 -22.60
CA ALA A 99 -2.96 4.90 -22.50
C ALA A 99 -2.96 5.42 -21.06
N ILE A 100 -3.45 4.62 -20.10
CA ILE A 100 -3.49 4.98 -18.67
C ILE A 100 -2.07 5.07 -18.08
N ASN A 101 -1.16 4.16 -18.46
CA ASN A 101 0.28 4.24 -18.13
C ASN A 101 0.86 5.59 -18.55
N LEU A 102 0.42 6.12 -19.69
CA LEU A 102 0.88 7.40 -20.24
C LEU A 102 0.19 8.64 -19.62
N PHE A 103 -0.90 8.47 -18.89
CA PHE A 103 -1.53 9.55 -18.12
C PHE A 103 -0.90 9.73 -16.74
N GLY A 104 -0.49 8.62 -16.12
CA GLY A 104 0.08 8.57 -14.77
C GLY A 104 1.55 8.98 -14.70
N LEU A 105 2.09 8.98 -13.48
CA LEU A 105 3.51 9.29 -13.24
C LEU A 105 4.49 8.27 -13.80
N GLU A 106 4.00 7.10 -14.21
CA GLU A 106 4.85 6.08 -14.82
C GLU A 106 5.59 6.61 -16.05
N ARG A 107 4.95 7.43 -16.89
CA ARG A 107 5.60 8.06 -18.05
C ARG A 107 6.81 8.91 -17.63
N GLU A 108 6.70 9.62 -16.50
CA GLU A 108 7.73 10.53 -15.97
C GLU A 108 8.86 9.72 -15.33
N TRP A 109 8.54 8.56 -14.74
CA TRP A 109 9.54 7.65 -14.19
C TRP A 109 10.36 6.94 -15.26
N VAL A 110 9.74 6.59 -16.38
CA VAL A 110 10.45 6.06 -17.56
C VAL A 110 11.26 7.15 -18.25
N GLY A 111 10.72 8.38 -18.32
CA GLY A 111 11.34 9.50 -19.04
C GLY A 111 10.81 9.65 -20.48
N PHE A 112 9.59 9.21 -20.77
CA PHE A 112 8.98 9.43 -22.08
C PHE A 112 8.74 10.92 -22.32
N THR A 113 9.04 11.36 -23.55
CA THR A 113 8.83 12.77 -23.94
C THR A 113 7.36 13.06 -24.20
N ASP A 114 6.93 14.32 -24.08
CA ASP A 114 5.55 14.70 -24.41
C ASP A 114 5.17 14.34 -25.84
N ARG A 115 6.13 14.42 -26.77
CA ARG A 115 5.93 13.99 -28.16
C ARG A 115 5.66 12.48 -28.25
N ASP A 116 6.51 11.66 -27.61
CA ASP A 116 6.32 10.20 -27.59
C ASP A 116 4.93 9.83 -27.05
N VAL A 117 4.53 10.51 -25.98
CA VAL A 117 3.24 10.29 -25.32
C VAL A 117 2.08 10.67 -26.24
N GLU A 118 2.06 11.88 -26.78
CA GLU A 118 0.93 12.36 -27.60
C GLU A 118 0.83 11.63 -28.94
N ASP A 119 1.95 11.31 -29.60
CA ASP A 119 1.96 10.52 -30.83
C ASP A 119 1.41 9.10 -30.57
N THR A 120 1.81 8.47 -29.47
CA THR A 120 1.30 7.15 -29.07
C THR A 120 -0.18 7.18 -28.74
N LEU A 121 -0.61 8.15 -27.92
CA LEU A 121 -2.02 8.32 -27.53
C LEU A 121 -2.91 8.55 -28.77
N LYS A 122 -2.44 9.32 -29.75
CA LYS A 122 -3.18 9.54 -31.00
C LYS A 122 -3.45 8.24 -31.76
N ILE A 123 -2.46 7.36 -31.90
CA ILE A 123 -2.61 6.08 -32.60
C ILE A 123 -3.56 5.15 -31.83
N ILE A 124 -3.44 5.10 -30.50
CA ILE A 124 -4.35 4.32 -29.64
C ILE A 124 -5.80 4.81 -29.79
N ARG A 125 -6.05 6.12 -29.69
CA ARG A 125 -7.39 6.71 -29.79
C ARG A 125 -8.05 6.42 -31.14
N ASN A 126 -7.29 6.55 -32.23
CA ASN A 126 -7.79 6.21 -33.58
C ASN A 126 -8.20 4.75 -33.68
N THR A 127 -7.42 3.85 -33.08
CA THR A 127 -7.66 2.40 -33.10
C THR A 127 -8.87 2.02 -32.26
N LEU A 128 -8.97 2.54 -31.04
CA LEU A 128 -10.11 2.30 -30.15
C LEU A 128 -11.42 2.76 -30.81
N SER A 129 -11.43 3.95 -31.40
CA SER A 129 -12.59 4.46 -32.15
C SER A 129 -12.96 3.56 -33.33
N LEU A 130 -11.97 3.06 -34.08
CA LEU A 130 -12.21 2.13 -35.19
C LEU A 130 -12.85 0.82 -34.70
N TRP A 131 -12.29 0.18 -33.67
CA TRP A 131 -12.81 -1.08 -33.11
C TRP A 131 -14.22 -0.95 -32.57
N GLU A 132 -14.45 0.12 -31.83
CA GLU A 132 -15.74 0.42 -31.23
C GLU A 132 -16.81 0.70 -32.31
N ASN A 133 -16.44 1.34 -33.43
CA ASN A 133 -17.31 1.48 -34.61
C ASN A 133 -17.55 0.16 -35.35
N THR A 134 -16.53 -0.69 -35.46
CA THR A 134 -16.66 -2.02 -36.06
C THR A 134 -17.63 -2.89 -35.26
N GLU A 135 -17.56 -2.90 -33.94
CA GLU A 135 -18.53 -3.62 -33.11
C GLU A 135 -19.97 -3.12 -33.30
N ARG A 136 -20.17 -1.80 -33.34
CA ARG A 136 -21.52 -1.27 -33.60
C ARG A 136 -22.05 -1.69 -34.97
N LYS A 137 -21.19 -1.80 -35.99
CA LYS A 137 -21.58 -2.30 -37.31
C LYS A 137 -21.89 -3.79 -37.28
N ASP A 138 -21.09 -4.58 -36.59
CA ASP A 138 -21.22 -6.04 -36.51
C ASP A 138 -22.44 -6.47 -35.67
N PHE A 139 -22.69 -5.79 -34.56
CA PHE A 139 -23.61 -6.24 -33.49
C PHE A 139 -24.67 -5.22 -33.06
N GLY A 140 -24.67 -4.02 -33.65
CA GLY A 140 -25.61 -2.94 -33.30
C GLY A 140 -25.19 -2.11 -32.07
N SER A 141 -24.29 -2.62 -31.23
CA SER A 141 -23.72 -1.91 -30.08
C SER A 141 -22.29 -2.37 -29.78
N ALA A 142 -21.54 -1.57 -29.00
CA ALA A 142 -20.16 -1.87 -28.59
C ALA A 142 -20.10 -2.52 -27.20
N GLU A 143 -20.72 -3.70 -27.04
CA GLU A 143 -20.86 -4.35 -25.73
C GLU A 143 -19.52 -4.81 -25.13
N VAL A 144 -18.53 -5.19 -25.96
CA VAL A 144 -17.22 -5.60 -25.43
C VAL A 144 -16.47 -4.39 -24.89
N ALA A 145 -16.47 -3.28 -25.65
CA ALA A 145 -15.89 -2.01 -25.20
C ALA A 145 -16.53 -1.52 -23.88
N LYS A 146 -17.87 -1.55 -23.80
CA LYS A 146 -18.63 -1.23 -22.58
C LYS A 146 -18.21 -2.09 -21.40
N ALA A 147 -18.16 -3.40 -21.59
CA ALA A 147 -17.84 -4.34 -20.52
C ALA A 147 -16.43 -4.09 -19.97
N VAL A 148 -15.42 -3.87 -20.84
CA VAL A 148 -14.05 -3.57 -20.43
C VAL A 148 -13.97 -2.26 -19.64
N VAL A 149 -14.60 -1.18 -20.12
CA VAL A 149 -14.64 0.11 -19.40
C VAL A 149 -15.34 -0.05 -18.05
N LYS A 150 -16.47 -0.76 -18.01
CA LYS A 150 -17.21 -1.06 -16.78
C LYS A 150 -16.36 -1.84 -15.78
N MET A 151 -15.59 -2.84 -16.21
CA MET A 151 -14.70 -3.60 -15.33
C MET A 151 -13.65 -2.69 -14.66
N LYS A 152 -13.07 -1.73 -15.40
CA LYS A 152 -12.12 -0.76 -14.83
C LYS A 152 -12.77 0.16 -13.80
N ILE A 153 -13.96 0.67 -14.08
CA ILE A 153 -14.70 1.55 -13.16
C ILE A 153 -15.11 0.79 -11.90
N GLU A 154 -15.58 -0.46 -12.03
CA GLU A 154 -15.93 -1.29 -10.87
C GLU A 154 -14.70 -1.63 -10.02
N ASP A 155 -13.53 -1.83 -10.64
CA ASP A 155 -12.26 -1.99 -9.92
C ASP A 155 -11.88 -0.73 -9.11
N MET A 156 -12.20 0.47 -9.60
CA MET A 156 -12.04 1.70 -8.81
C MET A 156 -13.05 1.78 -7.65
N LYS A 157 -14.32 1.46 -7.93
CA LYS A 157 -15.44 1.60 -6.98
C LYS A 157 -15.48 0.56 -5.87
N LYS A 158 -14.76 -0.56 -5.99
CA LYS A 158 -14.72 -1.57 -4.91
C LYS A 158 -13.88 -1.13 -3.70
N VAL A 159 -12.98 -0.15 -3.87
CA VAL A 159 -12.06 0.29 -2.82
C VAL A 159 -12.83 0.92 -1.65
N MET A 160 -12.77 0.28 -0.48
CA MET A 160 -13.50 0.64 0.75
C MET A 160 -15.03 0.55 0.65
N ARG A 161 -15.59 -0.20 -0.31
CA ARG A 161 -17.06 -0.32 -0.49
C ARG A 161 -17.80 -0.82 0.76
N GLY A 162 -17.14 -1.63 1.59
CA GLY A 162 -17.68 -2.19 2.83
C GLY A 162 -17.36 -1.40 4.11
N ASP A 163 -16.83 -0.17 4.04
CA ASP A 163 -16.52 0.59 5.26
C ASP A 163 -17.80 0.83 6.08
N PRO A 164 -17.88 0.35 7.34
CA PRO A 164 -19.09 0.43 8.15
C PRO A 164 -19.51 1.85 8.51
N ARG A 165 -18.63 2.85 8.30
CA ARG A 165 -18.90 4.28 8.51
C ARG A 165 -19.44 4.95 7.25
N GLY A 166 -19.55 4.23 6.13
CA GLY A 166 -19.96 4.79 4.83
C GLY A 166 -18.92 5.74 4.22
N ILE A 167 -17.65 5.67 4.66
CA ILE A 167 -16.59 6.51 4.13
C ILE A 167 -16.21 6.00 2.74
N LYS A 168 -16.21 6.92 1.78
CA LYS A 168 -15.85 6.64 0.40
C LYS A 168 -14.39 6.96 0.14
N SER A 169 -13.68 6.02 -0.49
CA SER A 169 -12.28 6.23 -0.89
C SER A 169 -12.17 7.25 -2.04
N MET A 170 -11.03 7.93 -2.12
CA MET A 170 -10.71 8.82 -3.24
C MET A 170 -10.79 8.07 -4.58
N VAL A 171 -10.26 6.84 -4.66
CA VAL A 171 -10.27 6.03 -5.89
C VAL A 171 -11.70 5.70 -6.30
N ALA A 172 -12.58 5.33 -5.37
CA ALA A 172 -14.00 5.10 -5.67
C ALA A 172 -14.69 6.38 -6.14
N SER A 173 -14.34 7.53 -5.55
CA SER A 173 -14.84 8.85 -6.00
C SER A 173 -14.41 9.17 -7.43
N MET A 174 -13.14 8.94 -7.78
CA MET A 174 -12.65 9.09 -9.15
C MET A 174 -13.43 8.17 -10.11
N GLY A 175 -13.69 6.92 -9.73
CA GLY A 175 -14.46 5.98 -10.56
C GLY A 175 -15.88 6.46 -10.87
N GLU A 176 -16.59 7.03 -9.89
CA GLU A 176 -17.90 7.63 -10.13
C GLU A 176 -17.85 8.92 -10.96
N ASN A 177 -16.80 9.72 -10.80
CA ASN A 177 -16.61 10.90 -11.64
C ASN A 177 -16.39 10.52 -13.11
N VAL A 178 -15.57 9.49 -13.35
CA VAL A 178 -15.33 8.94 -14.69
C VAL A 178 -16.63 8.41 -15.29
N GLU A 179 -17.37 7.59 -14.53
CA GLU A 179 -18.63 7.01 -15.00
C GLU A 179 -19.65 8.08 -15.44
N ARG A 180 -19.79 9.17 -14.66
CA ARG A 180 -20.70 10.28 -14.99
C ARG A 180 -20.34 11.02 -16.28
N LYS A 181 -19.10 10.91 -16.75
CA LYS A 181 -18.60 11.58 -17.96
C LYS A 181 -18.62 10.67 -19.20
N LEU A 182 -19.01 9.40 -19.06
CA LEU A 182 -19.08 8.46 -20.18
C LEU A 182 -20.13 8.86 -21.21
N LYS A 183 -19.81 8.63 -22.49
CA LYS A 183 -20.72 8.86 -23.62
C LYS A 183 -20.96 7.54 -24.35
N GLU A 184 -22.22 7.17 -24.48
CA GLU A 184 -22.68 5.89 -25.04
C GLU A 184 -22.26 5.67 -26.51
N ASP A 185 -22.10 6.74 -27.27
CA ASP A 185 -21.66 6.74 -28.67
C ASP A 185 -20.13 6.73 -28.82
N ASN A 186 -19.38 6.93 -27.73
CA ASN A 186 -17.92 7.03 -27.74
C ASN A 186 -17.31 6.65 -26.39
N ILE A 187 -17.46 5.38 -26.01
CA ILE A 187 -17.29 4.90 -24.63
C ILE A 187 -15.81 4.84 -24.27
N THR A 188 -14.97 4.32 -25.16
CA THR A 188 -13.53 4.19 -24.91
C THR A 188 -12.84 5.54 -24.84
N LEU A 189 -13.14 6.48 -25.73
CA LEU A 189 -12.47 7.79 -25.71
C LEU A 189 -13.00 8.70 -24.61
N SER A 190 -14.31 8.71 -24.35
CA SER A 190 -14.87 9.48 -23.22
C SER A 190 -14.33 8.98 -21.88
N PHE A 191 -14.14 7.66 -21.73
CA PHE A 191 -13.45 7.07 -20.59
C PHE A 191 -12.01 7.58 -20.45
N LEU A 192 -11.21 7.53 -21.53
CA LEU A 192 -9.82 8.01 -21.49
C LEU A 192 -9.72 9.50 -21.17
N ASP A 193 -10.61 10.33 -21.73
CA ASP A 193 -10.64 11.77 -21.46
C ASP A 193 -10.98 12.06 -20.00
N ALA A 194 -12.03 11.44 -19.48
CA ALA A 194 -12.43 11.60 -18.10
C ALA A 194 -11.35 11.11 -17.13
N LEU A 195 -10.71 9.97 -17.43
CA LEU A 195 -9.68 9.41 -16.57
C LEU A 195 -8.38 10.22 -16.60
N ARG A 196 -7.97 10.75 -17.76
CA ARG A 196 -6.82 11.66 -17.87
C ARG A 196 -7.02 12.89 -16.98
N GLU A 197 -8.21 13.49 -17.03
CA GLU A 197 -8.58 14.63 -16.19
C GLU A 197 -8.52 14.27 -14.70
N GLU A 198 -9.18 13.18 -14.27
CA GLU A 198 -9.19 12.77 -12.86
C GLU A 198 -7.80 12.44 -12.31
N ILE A 199 -6.91 11.84 -13.12
CA ILE A 199 -5.53 11.56 -12.71
C ILE A 199 -4.72 12.85 -12.60
N GLN A 200 -4.72 13.67 -13.65
CA GLN A 200 -3.76 14.78 -13.77
C GLN A 200 -4.15 16.01 -12.94
N THR A 201 -5.43 16.15 -12.59
CA THR A 201 -5.92 17.21 -11.68
C THR A 201 -5.88 16.80 -10.20
N ASN A 202 -5.62 15.51 -9.91
CA ASN A 202 -5.57 15.01 -8.55
C ASN A 202 -4.40 15.64 -7.77
N VAL A 203 -4.68 16.07 -6.54
CA VAL A 203 -3.67 16.71 -5.67
C VAL A 203 -2.46 15.81 -5.43
N TYR A 204 -2.64 14.49 -5.29
CA TYR A 204 -1.53 13.55 -5.07
C TYR A 204 -0.64 13.43 -6.30
N TYR A 205 -1.23 13.42 -7.50
CA TYR A 205 -0.47 13.46 -8.75
C TYR A 205 0.36 14.75 -8.84
N VAL A 206 -0.25 15.90 -8.56
CA VAL A 206 0.45 17.20 -8.59
C VAL A 206 1.59 17.25 -7.56
N MET A 207 1.35 16.82 -6.33
CA MET A 207 2.36 16.80 -5.27
C MET A 207 3.52 15.86 -5.60
N SER A 208 3.21 14.65 -6.09
CA SER A 208 4.22 13.66 -6.50
C SER A 208 5.04 14.17 -7.69
N LYS A 209 4.38 14.75 -8.71
CA LYS A 209 5.05 15.33 -9.88
C LYS A 209 6.01 16.46 -9.51
N ARG A 210 5.64 17.27 -8.50
CA ARG A 210 6.47 18.36 -7.99
C ARG A 210 7.53 17.93 -6.98
N GLY A 211 7.63 16.62 -6.68
CA GLY A 211 8.60 16.10 -5.71
C GLY A 211 8.38 16.59 -4.28
N MET A 212 7.15 16.98 -3.92
CA MET A 212 6.84 17.55 -2.59
C MET A 212 6.89 16.49 -1.49
N CYS A 213 6.41 15.28 -1.79
CA CYS A 213 6.35 14.16 -0.85
C CYS A 213 6.32 12.84 -1.63
N ARG A 214 6.59 11.73 -0.93
CA ARG A 214 6.32 10.37 -1.41
C ARG A 214 5.12 9.82 -0.68
N PHE A 215 4.19 9.21 -1.41
CA PHE A 215 2.97 8.66 -0.81
C PHE A 215 3.04 7.15 -0.71
N GLY A 216 2.55 6.65 0.42
CA GLY A 216 2.33 5.25 0.73
C GLY A 216 0.86 4.98 0.98
N ASN A 217 0.41 3.74 0.78
CA ASN A 217 -0.95 3.32 1.12
C ASN A 217 -0.94 2.19 2.16
N ASP A 218 -1.87 2.24 3.12
CA ASP A 218 -2.04 1.19 4.14
C ASP A 218 -3.10 0.15 3.75
N TYR A 219 -3.76 0.31 2.60
CA TYR A 219 -4.82 -0.61 2.14
C TYR A 219 -4.38 -1.40 0.90
N ALA A 220 -4.78 -2.67 0.78
CA ALA A 220 -4.30 -3.57 -0.27
C ALA A 220 -4.99 -3.38 -1.63
N LEU A 221 -6.16 -2.73 -1.70
CA LEU A 221 -6.92 -2.58 -2.94
C LEU A 221 -6.75 -1.19 -3.58
N GLY A 222 -6.97 -1.12 -4.89
CA GLY A 222 -6.91 0.13 -5.66
C GLY A 222 -5.49 0.62 -5.96
N LEU A 223 -4.47 -0.19 -5.65
CA LEU A 223 -3.08 0.22 -5.72
C LEU A 223 -2.60 0.59 -7.12
N ARG A 224 -3.11 -0.07 -8.17
CA ARG A 224 -2.78 0.28 -9.57
C ARG A 224 -3.22 1.71 -9.89
N TRP A 225 -4.37 2.14 -9.38
CA TRP A 225 -4.86 3.52 -9.53
C TRP A 225 -4.00 4.51 -8.73
N LEU A 226 -3.62 4.16 -7.50
CA LEU A 226 -2.74 4.99 -6.67
C LEU A 226 -1.33 5.12 -7.25
N ARG A 227 -0.79 4.06 -7.87
CA ARG A 227 0.49 4.10 -8.60
C ARG A 227 0.47 5.17 -9.68
N ARG A 228 -0.65 5.32 -10.42
CA ARG A 228 -0.81 6.36 -11.44
C ARG A 228 -0.64 7.76 -10.87
N LEU A 229 -1.11 7.96 -9.64
CA LEU A 229 -1.05 9.24 -8.92
C LEU A 229 0.33 9.49 -8.29
N GLY A 230 1.28 8.56 -8.38
CA GLY A 230 2.61 8.71 -7.82
C GLY A 230 2.82 8.10 -6.44
N TYR A 231 1.91 7.24 -5.97
CA TYR A 231 2.21 6.41 -4.81
C TYR A 231 3.35 5.47 -5.17
N VAL A 232 4.20 5.17 -4.18
CA VAL A 232 5.45 4.42 -4.39
C VAL A 232 5.67 3.32 -3.34
N GLN A 233 4.73 3.16 -2.41
CA GLN A 233 4.90 2.25 -1.29
C GLN A 233 3.55 1.75 -0.77
N VAL A 234 3.55 0.53 -0.24
CA VAL A 234 2.41 -0.06 0.48
C VAL A 234 2.88 -0.59 1.81
N SER A 235 2.11 -0.34 2.86
CA SER A 235 2.34 -0.92 4.18
C SER A 235 1.18 -1.83 4.51
N THR A 236 1.49 -3.04 4.95
CA THR A 236 0.49 -3.99 5.40
C THR A 236 0.89 -4.60 6.75
N ASN A 237 -0.01 -5.37 7.32
CA ASN A 237 0.19 -6.20 8.48
C ASN A 237 -0.75 -7.43 8.38
N PRO A 238 -0.59 -8.45 9.24
CA PRO A 238 -1.43 -9.65 9.17
C PRO A 238 -2.94 -9.36 9.27
N VAL A 239 -3.34 -8.33 10.02
CA VAL A 239 -4.77 -7.93 10.15
C VAL A 239 -5.30 -7.41 8.82
N LEU A 240 -4.54 -6.55 8.13
CA LEU A 240 -4.91 -6.03 6.81
C LEU A 240 -4.91 -7.12 5.74
N ALA A 241 -3.96 -8.05 5.80
CA ALA A 241 -3.96 -9.22 4.92
C ALA A 241 -5.21 -10.09 5.14
N ALA A 242 -5.62 -10.33 6.39
CA ALA A 242 -6.84 -11.05 6.69
C ALA A 242 -8.11 -10.35 6.17
N ILE A 243 -8.14 -9.00 6.15
CA ILE A 243 -9.21 -8.23 5.52
C ILE A 243 -9.22 -8.43 4.01
N ALA A 244 -8.04 -8.48 3.36
CA ALA A 244 -7.96 -8.72 1.92
C ALA A 244 -8.61 -10.04 1.49
N TYR A 245 -8.46 -11.13 2.27
CA TYR A 245 -9.16 -12.41 1.99
C TYR A 245 -10.68 -12.35 2.16
N ARG A 246 -11.21 -11.37 2.91
CA ARG A 246 -12.65 -11.13 3.01
C ARG A 246 -13.17 -10.31 1.83
N ASP A 247 -12.39 -9.31 1.42
CA ASP A 247 -12.76 -8.40 0.32
C ASP A 247 -12.56 -9.05 -1.07
N ASP A 248 -11.59 -9.97 -1.21
CA ASP A 248 -11.30 -10.73 -2.43
C ASP A 248 -11.26 -12.25 -2.15
N PRO A 249 -12.40 -12.95 -2.31
CA PRO A 249 -12.48 -14.39 -2.10
C PRO A 249 -11.58 -15.22 -3.03
N SER A 250 -11.10 -14.67 -4.15
CA SER A 250 -10.22 -15.40 -5.08
C SER A 250 -8.85 -15.72 -4.46
N LEU A 251 -8.44 -14.98 -3.43
CA LEU A 251 -7.21 -15.25 -2.67
C LEU A 251 -7.24 -16.62 -1.99
N TRP A 252 -8.41 -17.11 -1.57
CA TRP A 252 -8.55 -18.47 -1.01
C TRP A 252 -8.18 -19.54 -2.04
N SER A 253 -8.66 -19.40 -3.28
CA SER A 253 -8.30 -20.33 -4.35
C SER A 253 -6.79 -20.30 -4.65
N LYS A 254 -6.16 -19.11 -4.63
CA LYS A 254 -4.70 -19.00 -4.79
C LYS A 254 -3.92 -19.67 -3.66
N LEU A 255 -4.39 -19.53 -2.42
CA LEU A 255 -3.80 -20.21 -1.27
C LEU A 255 -3.93 -21.72 -1.38
N GLU A 256 -5.11 -22.22 -1.75
CA GLU A 256 -5.34 -23.65 -1.98
C GLU A 256 -4.40 -24.19 -3.08
N ASP A 257 -4.30 -23.51 -4.22
CA ASP A 257 -3.43 -23.91 -5.32
C ASP A 257 -1.95 -23.92 -4.90
N TYR A 258 -1.53 -22.92 -4.12
CA TYR A 258 -0.17 -22.87 -3.59
C TYR A 258 0.12 -24.02 -2.63
N LEU A 259 -0.79 -24.31 -1.70
CA LEU A 259 -0.65 -25.41 -0.74
C LEU A 259 -0.66 -26.78 -1.43
N ARG A 260 -1.46 -26.96 -2.49
CA ARG A 260 -1.44 -28.18 -3.32
C ARG A 260 -0.08 -28.41 -3.98
N LYS A 261 0.57 -27.33 -4.43
CA LYS A 261 1.92 -27.38 -5.01
C LYS A 261 3.02 -27.56 -3.95
N ASN A 262 2.73 -27.28 -2.68
CA ASN A 262 3.67 -27.33 -1.56
C ASN A 262 3.08 -28.10 -0.36
N PRO A 263 2.87 -29.42 -0.46
CA PRO A 263 2.12 -30.20 0.53
C PRO A 263 2.81 -30.33 1.89
N ASP A 264 4.09 -29.96 2.01
CA ASP A 264 4.80 -29.99 3.29
C ASP A 264 4.20 -29.02 4.31
N TYR A 265 3.62 -27.90 3.88
CA TYR A 265 2.89 -26.97 4.73
C TYR A 265 1.61 -27.57 5.36
N LEU A 266 1.12 -28.70 4.82
CA LEU A 266 -0.07 -29.37 5.32
C LEU A 266 0.24 -30.45 6.37
N LYS A 267 1.52 -30.83 6.53
CA LYS A 267 1.94 -31.79 7.56
C LYS A 267 2.04 -31.04 8.88
N GLY A 268 1.41 -31.57 9.94
CA GLY A 268 1.48 -30.94 11.27
C GLY A 268 0.85 -29.54 11.31
N ILE A 269 -0.27 -29.34 10.62
CA ILE A 269 -0.90 -28.00 10.42
C ILE A 269 -1.06 -27.18 11.71
N ASP A 270 -1.37 -27.85 12.83
CA ASP A 270 -1.53 -27.23 14.14
C ASP A 270 -0.22 -26.67 14.71
N GLU A 271 0.92 -27.21 14.29
CA GLU A 271 2.27 -26.78 14.70
C GLU A 271 2.82 -25.66 13.80
N HIS A 272 2.21 -25.43 12.62
CA HIS A 272 2.65 -24.48 11.59
C HIS A 272 1.70 -23.30 11.38
N GLN A 273 0.83 -23.00 12.35
CA GLN A 273 -0.20 -21.95 12.22
C GLN A 273 0.39 -20.57 11.87
N ASP A 274 1.48 -20.17 12.55
CA ASP A 274 2.16 -18.90 12.29
C ASP A 274 2.80 -18.87 10.89
N GLU A 275 3.47 -19.95 10.48
CA GLU A 275 4.08 -20.06 9.15
C GLU A 275 3.01 -20.00 8.04
N LEU A 276 1.84 -20.63 8.25
CA LEU A 276 0.71 -20.58 7.33
C LEU A 276 0.08 -19.18 7.25
N ALA A 277 -0.04 -18.47 8.38
CA ALA A 277 -0.52 -17.08 8.39
C ALA A 277 0.44 -16.14 7.65
N MET A 278 1.74 -16.35 7.80
CA MET A 278 2.78 -15.60 7.10
C MET A 278 2.78 -15.89 5.60
N LEU A 279 2.62 -17.15 5.20
CA LEU A 279 2.43 -17.57 3.82
C LEU A 279 1.18 -16.93 3.20
N ALA A 280 0.03 -17.04 3.88
CA ALA A 280 -1.22 -16.43 3.42
C ALA A 280 -1.08 -14.91 3.25
N THR A 281 -0.37 -14.26 4.18
CA THR A 281 -0.02 -12.83 4.09
C THR A 281 0.82 -12.53 2.86
N MET A 282 1.82 -13.36 2.53
CA MET A 282 2.65 -13.19 1.34
C MET A 282 1.81 -13.27 0.05
N LEU A 283 0.95 -14.28 -0.06
CA LEU A 283 0.09 -14.48 -1.23
C LEU A 283 -0.90 -13.32 -1.45
N ALA A 284 -1.41 -12.74 -0.36
CA ALA A 284 -2.26 -11.54 -0.43
C ALA A 284 -1.49 -10.30 -0.92
N LEU A 285 -0.16 -10.29 -0.82
CA LEU A 285 0.68 -9.14 -1.15
C LEU A 285 1.39 -9.26 -2.49
N TRP A 286 1.51 -10.45 -3.09
CA TRP A 286 2.07 -10.58 -4.44
C TRP A 286 1.37 -9.69 -5.47
N PRO A 287 0.02 -9.59 -5.51
CA PRO A 287 -0.64 -8.63 -6.40
C PRO A 287 -0.18 -7.18 -6.17
N ASN A 288 0.10 -6.81 -4.92
CA ASN A 288 0.59 -5.47 -4.58
C ASN A 288 2.03 -5.28 -5.06
N MET A 289 2.86 -6.31 -4.88
CA MET A 289 4.25 -6.32 -5.34
C MET A 289 4.34 -6.23 -6.87
N GLU A 290 3.46 -6.92 -7.60
CA GLU A 290 3.31 -6.81 -9.06
C GLU A 290 2.95 -5.40 -9.50
N VAL A 291 1.97 -4.77 -8.83
CA VAL A 291 1.56 -3.39 -9.14
C VAL A 291 2.74 -2.42 -9.03
N PHE A 292 3.55 -2.51 -7.97
CA PHE A 292 4.69 -1.59 -7.78
C PHE A 292 5.99 -2.05 -8.44
N ARG A 293 5.98 -3.21 -9.11
CA ARG A 293 7.15 -3.80 -9.78
C ARG A 293 7.78 -2.87 -10.83
N PRO A 294 7.02 -2.18 -11.71
CA PRO A 294 7.63 -1.24 -12.66
C PRO A 294 8.36 -0.11 -11.95
N VAL A 295 7.78 0.46 -10.90
CA VAL A 295 8.37 1.55 -10.11
C VAL A 295 9.67 1.10 -9.45
N PHE A 296 9.67 -0.12 -8.90
CA PHE A 296 10.83 -0.72 -8.26
C PHE A 296 12.06 -0.77 -9.18
N TYR A 297 11.88 -1.18 -10.43
CA TYR A 297 12.97 -1.21 -11.40
C TYR A 297 13.32 0.17 -11.95
N LEU A 298 12.33 0.98 -12.31
CA LEU A 298 12.54 2.35 -12.84
C LEU A 298 13.22 3.29 -11.84
N LYS A 299 13.07 3.01 -10.54
CA LYS A 299 13.69 3.78 -9.45
C LYS A 299 14.87 3.07 -8.81
N GLU A 300 15.44 2.05 -9.46
CA GLU A 300 16.61 1.33 -8.97
C GLU A 300 16.49 0.90 -7.50
N PHE A 301 15.37 0.28 -7.15
CA PHE A 301 15.06 -0.24 -5.82
C PHE A 301 14.88 0.83 -4.73
N SER A 302 14.84 2.13 -5.11
CA SER A 302 14.69 3.26 -4.19
C SER A 302 13.24 3.61 -3.84
N ASP A 303 12.28 3.00 -4.54
CA ASP A 303 10.83 3.14 -4.40
C ASP A 303 10.15 1.85 -4.92
N GLY A 304 8.83 1.76 -4.89
CA GLY A 304 8.07 0.58 -5.32
C GLY A 304 8.02 -0.56 -4.28
N MET A 305 8.15 -0.22 -3.00
CA MET A 305 8.34 -1.18 -1.91
C MET A 305 7.04 -1.60 -1.23
N ILE A 306 6.94 -2.89 -0.88
CA ILE A 306 5.85 -3.43 -0.07
C ILE A 306 6.40 -3.80 1.30
N SER A 307 5.84 -3.19 2.36
CA SER A 307 6.21 -3.53 3.73
C SER A 307 5.50 -4.80 4.17
N TYR A 308 6.27 -5.86 4.35
CA TYR A 308 5.80 -7.16 4.82
C TYR A 308 6.17 -7.31 6.30
N GLN A 309 5.18 -7.47 7.18
CA GLN A 309 5.46 -7.57 8.61
C GLN A 309 5.94 -8.97 9.01
N LEU A 310 7.08 -9.02 9.72
CA LEU A 310 7.57 -10.26 10.33
C LEU A 310 6.63 -10.73 11.45
N ASN A 311 6.73 -12.02 11.78
CA ASN A 311 5.88 -12.64 12.80
C ASN A 311 6.05 -11.91 14.15
N PRO A 312 4.99 -11.24 14.66
CA PRO A 312 5.08 -10.49 15.91
C PRO A 312 5.30 -11.40 17.13
N ASN A 313 4.94 -12.68 17.06
CA ASN A 313 5.07 -13.63 18.17
C ASN A 313 6.53 -14.01 18.47
N VAL A 314 7.45 -13.77 17.54
CA VAL A 314 8.89 -14.08 17.67
C VAL A 314 9.75 -12.84 17.43
N ALA A 315 9.20 -11.63 17.58
CA ALA A 315 9.86 -10.37 17.27
C ALA A 315 11.09 -10.07 18.17
N ASP A 316 11.21 -10.75 19.31
CA ASP A 316 12.36 -10.70 20.20
C ASP A 316 13.38 -11.84 19.95
N ASN A 317 13.10 -12.73 19.00
CA ASN A 317 13.97 -13.82 18.60
C ASN A 317 14.63 -13.53 17.25
N VAL A 318 15.93 -13.24 17.28
CA VAL A 318 16.73 -12.92 16.08
C VAL A 318 16.71 -14.08 15.07
N ASP A 319 17.06 -15.29 15.51
CA ASP A 319 17.24 -16.43 14.62
C ASP A 319 15.93 -16.80 13.90
N ARG A 320 14.82 -16.87 14.64
CA ARG A 320 13.49 -17.16 14.08
C ARG A 320 13.02 -16.06 13.13
N SER A 321 13.20 -14.79 13.49
CA SER A 321 12.82 -13.66 12.65
C SER A 321 13.60 -13.65 11.32
N ILE A 322 14.89 -13.97 11.35
CA ILE A 322 15.73 -14.07 10.15
C ILE A 322 15.34 -15.29 9.32
N GLU A 323 15.10 -16.45 9.95
CA GLU A 323 14.63 -17.66 9.26
C GLU A 323 13.36 -17.39 8.46
N ASP A 324 12.35 -16.79 9.10
CA ASP A 324 11.07 -16.43 8.46
C ASP A 324 11.27 -15.43 7.31
N ALA A 325 12.06 -14.39 7.55
CA ALA A 325 12.36 -13.38 6.54
C ALA A 325 12.99 -14.01 5.29
N LEU A 326 13.98 -14.90 5.46
CA LEU A 326 14.68 -15.53 4.34
C LEU A 326 13.80 -16.53 3.58
N LYS A 327 12.95 -17.30 4.28
CA LYS A 327 11.96 -18.19 3.65
C LYS A 327 11.01 -17.40 2.75
N ILE A 328 10.42 -16.32 3.27
CA ILE A 328 9.49 -15.45 2.51
C ILE A 328 10.20 -14.76 1.35
N TYR A 329 11.41 -14.24 1.59
CA TYR A 329 12.19 -13.57 0.54
C TYR A 329 12.50 -14.52 -0.62
N LYS A 330 12.95 -15.74 -0.32
CA LYS A 330 13.25 -16.77 -1.32
C LYS A 330 12.00 -17.17 -2.13
N ALA A 331 10.89 -17.48 -1.46
CA ALA A 331 9.65 -17.85 -2.15
C ALA A 331 9.14 -16.72 -3.06
N THR A 332 9.26 -15.48 -2.60
CA THR A 332 8.91 -14.30 -3.39
C THR A 332 9.85 -14.11 -4.58
N GLN A 333 11.15 -14.36 -4.40
CA GLN A 333 12.14 -14.27 -5.47
C GLN A 333 11.85 -15.29 -6.58
N GLU A 334 11.53 -16.53 -6.23
CA GLU A 334 11.18 -17.58 -7.19
C GLU A 334 9.93 -17.23 -8.02
N TYR A 335 8.93 -16.62 -7.38
CA TYR A 335 7.76 -16.09 -8.07
C TYR A 335 8.14 -14.98 -9.07
N PHE A 336 8.87 -13.98 -8.60
CA PHE A 336 9.20 -12.82 -9.44
C PHE A 336 10.25 -13.10 -10.50
N MET A 337 11.07 -14.14 -10.38
CA MET A 337 11.93 -14.58 -11.49
C MET A 337 11.09 -14.86 -12.73
N LYS A 338 9.96 -15.55 -12.60
CA LYS A 338 9.06 -15.84 -13.73
C LYS A 338 8.31 -14.60 -14.18
N TYR A 339 7.77 -13.81 -13.25
CA TYR A 339 7.02 -12.61 -13.58
C TYR A 339 7.89 -11.56 -14.31
N ASP A 340 9.13 -11.37 -13.86
CA ASP A 340 10.05 -10.36 -14.40
C ASP A 340 10.58 -10.73 -15.79
N GLU A 341 10.51 -11.99 -16.22
CA GLU A 341 10.82 -12.35 -17.61
C GLU A 341 9.84 -11.73 -18.60
N TYR A 342 8.60 -11.55 -18.17
CA TYR A 342 7.56 -10.89 -18.95
C TYR A 342 7.61 -9.38 -18.73
N LEU A 343 7.64 -8.92 -17.46
CA LEU A 343 7.65 -7.48 -17.19
C LEU A 343 8.88 -6.78 -17.79
N LEU A 344 10.06 -7.37 -17.63
CA LEU A 344 11.32 -6.78 -18.08
C LEU A 344 11.78 -7.36 -19.41
N TRP A 345 10.84 -7.85 -20.23
CA TRP A 345 11.17 -8.33 -21.56
C TRP A 345 11.73 -7.17 -22.40
N GLY A 346 12.86 -7.42 -23.07
CA GLY A 346 13.56 -6.40 -23.86
C GLY A 346 14.39 -5.39 -23.06
N TRP A 347 14.36 -5.42 -21.72
CA TRP A 347 15.29 -4.64 -20.88
C TRP A 347 16.69 -5.27 -20.89
N SER A 348 17.70 -4.46 -20.52
CA SER A 348 19.09 -4.94 -20.35
C SER A 348 19.17 -6.23 -19.50
N LYS A 349 20.12 -7.10 -19.88
CA LYS A 349 20.43 -8.33 -19.14
C LYS A 349 21.13 -8.07 -17.81
N ASP A 350 21.66 -6.86 -17.61
CA ASP A 350 22.34 -6.46 -16.37
C ASP A 350 21.35 -6.11 -15.23
N VAL A 351 20.04 -6.08 -15.53
CA VAL A 351 18.99 -5.86 -14.53
C VAL A 351 18.77 -7.14 -13.72
N GLU A 352 18.87 -7.01 -12.39
CA GLU A 352 18.71 -8.10 -11.43
C GLU A 352 17.24 -8.54 -11.30
N ARG A 353 16.83 -9.44 -12.20
CA ARG A 353 15.48 -10.03 -12.24
C ARG A 353 15.22 -10.90 -11.02
N GLY A 354 13.98 -10.93 -10.57
CA GLY A 354 13.52 -11.73 -9.44
C GLY A 354 13.72 -11.09 -8.08
N ARG A 355 14.55 -10.04 -7.92
CA ARG A 355 14.78 -9.39 -6.62
C ARG A 355 13.46 -8.92 -5.98
N PRO A 356 13.02 -9.46 -4.83
CA PRO A 356 11.79 -9.02 -4.17
C PRO A 356 11.78 -7.52 -3.85
N ASN A 357 10.68 -6.82 -4.17
CA ASN A 357 10.43 -5.44 -3.78
C ASN A 357 9.78 -5.35 -2.39
N ILE A 358 10.38 -6.08 -1.44
CA ILE A 358 9.94 -6.17 -0.05
C ILE A 358 10.83 -5.29 0.84
N VAL A 359 10.20 -4.64 1.81
CA VAL A 359 10.88 -4.24 3.05
C VAL A 359 10.27 -5.00 4.22
N PHE A 360 11.10 -5.62 5.06
CA PHE A 360 10.59 -6.34 6.23
C PHE A 360 10.26 -5.38 7.36
N LYS A 361 9.03 -5.44 7.85
CA LYS A 361 8.56 -4.64 8.96
C LYS A 361 9.03 -5.27 10.27
N VAL A 362 10.02 -4.65 10.90
CA VAL A 362 10.68 -5.15 12.12
C VAL A 362 10.18 -4.33 13.31
N ALA A 363 9.63 -4.98 14.32
CA ALA A 363 9.12 -4.32 15.52
C ALA A 363 10.27 -3.84 16.42
N GLY A 364 10.37 -2.53 16.67
CA GLY A 364 11.35 -1.89 17.54
C GLY A 364 11.05 -2.03 19.04
N SER A 365 10.38 -3.10 19.44
CA SER A 365 9.94 -3.36 20.83
C SER A 365 10.99 -4.06 21.69
N SER A 366 12.08 -4.55 21.10
CA SER A 366 13.14 -5.28 21.81
C SER A 366 14.54 -4.95 21.23
N PRO A 367 15.63 -5.20 21.97
CA PRO A 367 16.99 -5.08 21.44
C PRO A 367 17.25 -5.95 20.20
N ALA A 368 16.57 -7.10 20.07
CA ALA A 368 16.70 -8.00 18.92
C ALA A 368 16.41 -7.31 17.58
N ALA A 369 15.56 -6.26 17.59
CA ALA A 369 15.26 -5.47 16.40
C ALA A 369 16.51 -4.85 15.76
N ILE A 370 17.53 -4.49 16.57
CA ILE A 370 18.80 -3.93 16.08
C ILE A 370 19.54 -4.98 15.25
N ASP A 371 19.68 -6.20 15.78
CA ASP A 371 20.39 -7.29 15.12
C ASP A 371 19.64 -7.76 13.87
N ILE A 372 18.32 -7.97 13.97
CA ILE A 372 17.47 -8.35 12.84
C ILE A 372 17.61 -7.33 11.71
N THR A 373 17.56 -6.04 12.03
CA THR A 373 17.69 -4.95 11.06
C THR A 373 19.07 -4.97 10.39
N SER A 374 20.14 -5.06 11.18
CA SER A 374 21.52 -5.07 10.67
C SER A 374 21.80 -6.27 9.76
N ILE A 375 21.30 -7.46 10.14
CA ILE A 375 21.46 -8.69 9.36
C ILE A 375 20.75 -8.57 8.01
N LEU A 376 19.45 -8.22 7.99
CA LEU A 376 18.70 -8.12 6.73
C LEU A 376 19.29 -7.08 5.79
N GLU A 377 19.64 -5.91 6.30
CA GLU A 377 20.25 -4.84 5.52
C GLU A 377 21.62 -5.22 4.95
N SER A 378 22.38 -6.07 5.64
CA SER A 378 23.67 -6.59 5.15
C SER A 378 23.53 -7.53 3.96
N LEU A 379 22.34 -8.10 3.76
CA LEU A 379 21.98 -8.93 2.60
C LEU A 379 21.40 -8.09 1.45
N GLY A 380 21.33 -6.76 1.59
CA GLY A 380 20.66 -5.87 0.63
C GLY A 380 19.12 -5.91 0.72
N ILE A 381 18.57 -6.54 1.76
CA ILE A 381 17.14 -6.63 2.03
C ILE A 381 16.73 -5.42 2.87
N GLY A 382 15.80 -4.62 2.34
CA GLY A 382 15.36 -3.42 3.03
C GLY A 382 14.48 -3.73 4.24
N THR A 383 14.48 -2.83 5.22
CA THR A 383 13.67 -2.94 6.43
C THR A 383 12.83 -1.69 6.66
N ASN A 384 11.63 -1.89 7.17
CA ASN A 384 10.74 -0.86 7.69
C ASN A 384 10.59 -1.04 9.20
N ASN A 385 11.43 -0.39 9.99
CA ASN A 385 11.28 -0.49 11.44
C ASN A 385 10.00 0.21 11.89
N THR A 386 9.27 -0.40 12.83
CA THR A 386 7.96 0.08 13.28
C THR A 386 7.80 -0.15 14.78
N ILE A 387 6.67 0.25 15.38
CA ILE A 387 6.49 0.21 16.84
C ILE A 387 7.60 1.03 17.51
N THR A 388 7.96 2.15 16.88
CA THR A 388 8.91 3.14 17.40
C THR A 388 8.16 4.41 17.79
N PHE A 389 8.52 4.95 18.96
CA PHE A 389 7.81 6.07 19.57
C PHE A 389 8.75 7.20 19.99
N THR A 390 10.06 6.93 20.07
CA THR A 390 11.04 7.83 20.66
C THR A 390 12.23 8.05 19.73
N VAL A 391 12.87 9.20 19.89
CA VAL A 391 14.08 9.56 19.12
C VAL A 391 15.19 8.53 19.33
N SER A 392 15.39 8.03 20.56
CA SER A 392 16.45 7.07 20.87
C SER A 392 16.24 5.72 20.18
N GLN A 393 15.01 5.22 20.14
CA GLN A 393 14.67 3.98 19.41
C GLN A 393 14.96 4.13 17.91
N GLU A 394 14.45 5.19 17.28
CA GLU A 394 14.64 5.40 15.84
C GLU A 394 16.11 5.63 15.49
N VAL A 395 16.86 6.39 16.31
CA VAL A 395 18.31 6.59 16.11
C VAL A 395 19.06 5.26 16.17
N ALA A 396 18.77 4.41 17.15
CA ALA A 396 19.44 3.11 17.28
C ALA A 396 19.17 2.20 16.05
N LEU A 397 17.94 2.17 15.57
CA LEU A 397 17.56 1.35 14.41
C LEU A 397 18.12 1.92 13.10
N ILE A 398 18.14 3.24 12.92
CA ILE A 398 18.79 3.87 11.76
C ILE A 398 20.30 3.57 11.73
N LEU A 399 20.98 3.59 12.89
CA LEU A 399 22.38 3.19 12.99
C LEU A 399 22.58 1.71 12.62
N ALA A 400 21.66 0.83 13.03
CA ALA A 400 21.67 -0.57 12.64
C ALA A 400 21.52 -0.73 11.11
N LYS A 401 20.61 0.03 10.49
CA LYS A 401 20.45 0.07 9.02
C LYS A 401 21.75 0.51 8.35
N ILE A 402 22.36 1.60 8.83
CA ILE A 402 23.63 2.10 8.32
C ILE A 402 24.70 1.00 8.36
N CYS A 403 24.85 0.32 9.50
CA CYS A 403 25.85 -0.73 9.68
C CYS A 403 25.63 -1.90 8.71
N GLY A 404 24.40 -2.41 8.61
CA GLY A 404 24.06 -3.50 7.69
C GLY A 404 24.32 -3.10 6.24
N ARG A 405 23.79 -1.96 5.80
CA ARG A 405 23.96 -1.47 4.43
C ARG A 405 25.41 -1.25 4.05
N ALA A 406 26.23 -0.75 4.97
CA ALA A 406 27.65 -0.58 4.72
C ALA A 406 28.33 -1.92 4.38
N LYS A 407 27.94 -3.01 5.05
CA LYS A 407 28.41 -4.37 4.72
C LYS A 407 27.93 -4.81 3.32
N ALA A 408 26.66 -4.59 2.99
CA ALA A 408 26.12 -4.92 1.67
C ALA A 408 26.87 -4.17 0.54
N VAL A 409 27.07 -2.86 0.70
CA VAL A 409 27.76 -2.02 -0.29
C VAL A 409 29.21 -2.48 -0.49
N LYS A 410 29.93 -2.85 0.58
CA LYS A 410 31.29 -3.42 0.48
C LYS A 410 31.36 -4.70 -0.34
N MET A 411 30.28 -5.47 -0.35
CA MET A 411 30.15 -6.70 -1.14
C MET A 411 29.68 -6.41 -2.59
N GLY A 412 29.49 -5.14 -2.96
CA GLY A 412 28.94 -4.76 -4.26
C GLY A 412 27.42 -5.00 -4.38
N ILE A 413 26.73 -5.30 -3.28
CA ILE A 413 25.29 -5.54 -3.28
C ILE A 413 24.56 -4.20 -3.37
N LYS A 414 23.72 -4.03 -4.40
CA LYS A 414 22.80 -2.88 -4.49
C LYS A 414 21.85 -2.91 -3.30
N THR A 415 21.73 -1.80 -2.61
CA THR A 415 20.86 -1.70 -1.43
C THR A 415 19.44 -1.34 -1.81
N THR A 416 18.46 -1.94 -1.15
CA THR A 416 17.03 -1.64 -1.30
C THR A 416 16.62 -0.41 -0.46
N LYS A 417 15.52 0.28 -0.77
CA LYS A 417 14.98 1.35 0.08
C LYS A 417 14.63 0.85 1.50
N VAL A 418 14.70 1.75 2.48
CA VAL A 418 14.40 1.48 3.89
C VAL A 418 13.52 2.56 4.47
N TYR A 419 12.83 2.21 5.56
CA TYR A 419 11.93 3.10 6.26
C TYR A 419 12.09 2.96 7.78
N GLU A 420 11.77 4.04 8.48
CA GLU A 420 11.60 4.11 9.92
C GLU A 420 10.21 4.71 10.17
N THR A 421 9.30 3.93 10.76
CA THR A 421 7.89 4.28 10.92
C THR A 421 7.63 4.74 12.34
N ASN A 422 7.60 6.06 12.55
CA ASN A 422 7.18 6.66 13.80
C ASN A 422 5.67 6.45 14.06
N MET A 423 5.33 5.96 15.25
CA MET A 423 3.94 5.73 15.68
C MET A 423 3.33 6.98 16.35
N GLY A 424 3.39 8.13 15.68
CA GLY A 424 3.03 9.44 16.23
C GLY A 424 1.66 9.49 16.90
N GLY A 425 0.61 9.09 16.18
CA GLY A 425 -0.76 9.08 16.75
C GLY A 425 -0.93 8.17 17.97
N ARG A 426 -0.14 7.09 18.09
CA ARG A 426 -0.16 6.22 19.29
C ARG A 426 0.57 6.87 20.46
N LEU A 427 1.70 7.53 20.20
CA LEU A 427 2.41 8.32 21.20
C LEU A 427 1.51 9.45 21.73
N GLU A 428 0.86 10.19 20.82
CA GLU A 428 -0.09 11.26 21.15
C GLU A 428 -1.24 10.74 22.03
N GLY A 429 -1.83 9.60 21.65
CA GLY A 429 -2.84 8.90 22.44
C GLY A 429 -2.36 8.60 23.86
N HIS A 430 -1.19 7.99 24.00
CA HIS A 430 -0.63 7.65 25.31
C HIS A 430 -0.31 8.88 26.17
N LEU A 431 0.29 9.92 25.59
CA LEU A 431 0.61 11.17 26.31
C LEU A 431 -0.66 11.87 26.80
N ARG A 432 -1.74 11.83 25.99
CA ARG A 432 -3.05 12.35 26.37
C ARG A 432 -3.62 11.60 27.56
N GLU A 433 -3.62 10.27 27.52
CA GLU A 433 -4.11 9.43 28.63
C GLU A 433 -3.31 9.69 29.91
N ALA A 434 -1.97 9.76 29.80
CA ALA A 434 -1.10 10.05 30.94
C ALA A 434 -1.34 11.45 31.53
N LYS A 435 -1.52 12.47 30.67
CA LYS A 435 -1.80 13.83 31.12
C LYS A 435 -3.18 13.96 31.77
N ALA A 436 -4.19 13.33 31.19
CA ALA A 436 -5.53 13.26 31.77
C ALA A 436 -5.51 12.58 33.14
N ALA A 437 -4.85 11.43 33.26
CA ALA A 437 -4.73 10.71 34.52
C ALA A 437 -4.04 11.55 35.59
N GLN A 438 -2.96 12.27 35.23
CA GLN A 438 -2.27 13.20 36.11
C GLN A 438 -3.24 14.29 36.63
N LEU A 439 -3.98 14.95 35.73
CA LEU A 439 -4.87 16.05 36.06
C LEU A 439 -6.07 15.60 36.91
N ILE A 440 -6.67 14.45 36.56
CA ILE A 440 -7.75 13.85 37.35
C ILE A 440 -7.24 13.52 38.74
N MET A 441 -6.10 12.84 38.86
CA MET A 441 -5.52 12.50 40.15
C MET A 441 -5.19 13.75 40.99
N GLU A 442 -4.68 14.81 40.38
CA GLU A 442 -4.42 16.07 41.08
C GLU A 442 -5.70 16.74 41.58
N ALA A 443 -6.78 16.70 40.79
CA ALA A 443 -8.08 17.20 41.19
C ALA A 443 -8.67 16.39 42.35
N LEU A 444 -8.60 15.06 42.26
CA LEU A 444 -9.14 14.14 43.26
C LEU A 444 -8.53 14.34 44.65
N LYS A 445 -7.25 14.71 44.74
CA LYS A 445 -6.57 15.06 46.00
C LYS A 445 -7.19 16.25 46.74
N ARG A 446 -8.06 17.03 46.11
CA ARG A 446 -8.72 18.22 46.68
C ARG A 446 -10.08 17.91 47.30
N PHE A 447 -10.58 16.67 47.16
CA PHE A 447 -11.86 16.25 47.70
C PHE A 447 -11.67 15.33 48.91
N GLU A 448 -12.60 15.39 49.86
CA GLU A 448 -12.60 14.53 51.05
C GLU A 448 -12.85 13.06 50.70
N ASP A 449 -13.64 12.79 49.65
CA ASP A 449 -13.92 11.45 49.12
C ASP A 449 -13.54 11.37 47.63
N PRO A 450 -12.27 11.07 47.32
CA PRO A 450 -11.76 10.94 45.95
C PRO A 450 -12.51 9.89 45.13
N GLU A 451 -12.89 8.75 45.71
CA GLU A 451 -13.56 7.67 44.99
C GLU A 451 -14.98 8.04 44.61
N ALA A 452 -15.76 8.64 45.52
CA ALA A 452 -17.09 9.13 45.20
C ALA A 452 -17.04 10.17 44.07
N LYS A 453 -16.05 11.07 44.12
CA LYS A 453 -15.91 12.11 43.12
C LYS A 453 -15.52 11.56 41.75
N LEU A 454 -14.61 10.58 41.72
CA LEU A 454 -14.25 9.89 40.49
C LEU A 454 -15.45 9.15 39.88
N LEU A 455 -16.28 8.50 40.71
CA LEU A 455 -17.49 7.81 40.25
C LEU A 455 -18.49 8.78 39.61
N GLU A 456 -18.70 9.96 40.20
CA GLU A 456 -19.53 11.02 39.61
C GLU A 456 -18.98 11.45 38.24
N PHE A 457 -17.68 11.67 38.14
CA PHE A 457 -17.02 12.06 36.89
C PHE A 457 -17.11 10.96 35.82
N CYS A 458 -16.89 9.70 36.20
CA CYS A 458 -17.00 8.54 35.32
C CYS A 458 -18.40 8.40 34.69
N ARG A 459 -19.45 8.67 35.47
CA ARG A 459 -20.83 8.66 34.96
C ARG A 459 -21.05 9.71 33.87
N LYS A 460 -20.43 10.89 33.98
CA LYS A 460 -20.48 11.95 32.95
C LYS A 460 -19.77 11.53 31.66
N LEU A 461 -18.69 10.75 31.77
CA LEU A 461 -17.91 10.25 30.63
C LEU A 461 -18.42 8.92 30.04
N GLY A 462 -19.41 8.27 30.66
CA GLY A 462 -19.90 6.96 30.22
C GLY A 462 -18.90 5.83 30.47
N VAL A 463 -18.00 5.97 31.46
CA VAL A 463 -17.11 4.89 31.89
C VAL A 463 -17.94 3.83 32.62
N PRO A 464 -17.82 2.54 32.29
CA PRO A 464 -18.47 1.47 33.03
C PRO A 464 -17.82 1.34 34.41
N ALA A 465 -18.43 1.98 35.40
CA ALA A 465 -17.97 2.04 36.79
C ALA A 465 -18.99 1.35 37.71
N ALA A 466 -18.49 0.58 38.68
CA ALA A 466 -19.26 -0.08 39.74
C ALA A 466 -19.15 0.70 41.06
N ASP A 467 -19.90 0.30 42.10
CA ASP A 467 -19.81 0.91 43.43
C ASP A 467 -18.41 0.78 44.05
N LYS A 468 -18.13 1.62 45.06
CA LYS A 468 -16.79 2.02 45.54
C LYS A 468 -15.76 0.88 45.72
N THR A 469 -16.19 -0.31 46.11
CA THR A 469 -15.31 -1.43 46.49
C THR A 469 -15.01 -2.44 45.38
N GLU A 470 -15.61 -2.32 44.20
CA GLU A 470 -15.48 -3.32 43.13
C GLU A 470 -14.46 -2.94 42.05
N ALA A 471 -13.94 -3.95 41.38
CA ALA A 471 -13.05 -3.77 40.23
C ALA A 471 -13.84 -3.25 39.02
N TRP A 472 -13.36 -2.20 38.37
CA TRP A 472 -13.98 -1.64 37.17
C TRP A 472 -13.34 -2.25 35.94
N THR A 473 -14.15 -2.78 35.02
CA THR A 473 -13.64 -3.30 33.74
C THR A 473 -14.27 -2.56 32.58
N GLY A 474 -13.42 -1.95 31.75
CA GLY A 474 -13.86 -1.19 30.58
C GLY A 474 -12.91 -1.34 29.39
N ALA A 475 -13.39 -0.97 28.22
CA ALA A 475 -12.61 -0.98 27.00
C ALA A 475 -11.61 0.19 27.00
N THR A 476 -10.40 -0.05 26.52
CA THR A 476 -9.35 0.99 26.48
C THR A 476 -9.37 1.83 25.20
N GLY A 477 -10.09 1.38 24.17
CA GLY A 477 -10.00 1.96 22.83
C GLY A 477 -8.78 1.46 22.04
N TRP A 478 -7.92 0.64 22.66
CA TRP A 478 -6.77 -0.01 22.04
C TRP A 478 -7.01 -1.48 21.65
N GLY A 479 -8.26 -1.95 21.73
CA GLY A 479 -8.65 -3.31 21.36
C GLY A 479 -8.55 -4.35 22.49
N TYR A 480 -8.39 -3.92 23.74
CA TYR A 480 -8.44 -4.78 24.92
C TYR A 480 -9.21 -4.12 26.06
N ASN A 481 -9.60 -4.91 27.07
CA ASN A 481 -10.24 -4.43 28.29
C ASN A 481 -9.21 -4.25 29.40
N PHE A 482 -9.39 -3.23 30.24
CA PHE A 482 -8.58 -2.97 31.42
C PHE A 482 -9.41 -3.13 32.69
N THR A 483 -8.89 -3.86 33.67
CA THR A 483 -9.54 -4.08 34.97
C THR A 483 -8.80 -3.29 36.04
N ALA A 484 -9.47 -2.26 36.57
CA ALA A 484 -8.96 -1.37 37.60
C ALA A 484 -9.45 -1.77 38.99
N LYS A 485 -8.54 -1.88 39.97
CA LYS A 485 -8.83 -2.23 41.37
C LYS A 485 -8.52 -1.09 42.33
N SER A 486 -7.41 -0.37 42.12
CA SER A 486 -7.04 0.80 42.94
C SER A 486 -7.65 2.10 42.41
N LEU A 487 -7.64 3.16 43.23
CA LEU A 487 -8.05 4.49 42.78
C LEU A 487 -7.23 4.98 41.58
N GLU A 488 -5.91 4.75 41.60
CA GLU A 488 -5.00 5.10 40.51
C GLU A 488 -5.35 4.35 39.23
N GLU A 489 -5.59 3.04 39.31
CA GLU A 489 -5.99 2.24 38.16
C GLU A 489 -7.37 2.68 37.65
N LYS A 490 -8.30 3.06 38.54
CA LYS A 490 -9.62 3.58 38.15
C LYS A 490 -9.47 4.90 37.39
N VAL A 491 -8.57 5.80 37.82
CA VAL A 491 -8.24 7.03 37.10
C VAL A 491 -7.62 6.74 35.73
N VAL A 492 -6.72 5.75 35.64
CA VAL A 492 -6.16 5.32 34.35
C VAL A 492 -7.27 4.83 33.42
N LEU A 493 -8.19 3.99 33.91
CA LEU A 493 -9.34 3.51 33.14
C LEU A 493 -10.18 4.68 32.60
N THR A 494 -10.50 5.67 33.45
CA THR A 494 -11.25 6.86 33.06
C THR A 494 -10.54 7.69 31.98
N SER A 495 -9.21 7.64 31.96
CA SER A 495 -8.39 8.49 31.09
C SER A 495 -8.19 7.92 29.69
N PHE A 496 -8.52 6.64 29.45
CA PHE A 496 -8.35 6.01 28.15
C PHE A 496 -9.11 6.73 27.03
N ASN A 497 -8.56 6.70 25.81
CA ASN A 497 -9.15 7.29 24.60
C ASN A 497 -10.59 6.84 24.34
N GLN A 498 -10.97 5.65 24.81
CA GLN A 498 -12.37 5.18 24.75
C GLN A 498 -13.36 6.17 25.37
N TYR A 499 -12.98 6.82 26.46
CA TYR A 499 -13.84 7.68 27.28
C TYR A 499 -13.44 9.16 27.16
N LEU A 500 -12.15 9.43 27.00
CA LEU A 500 -11.61 10.76 26.89
C LEU A 500 -10.75 10.90 25.62
N LYS A 501 -11.41 11.22 24.50
CA LYS A 501 -10.76 11.32 23.18
C LYS A 501 -9.79 12.50 23.05
N THR A 502 -10.09 13.61 23.71
CA THR A 502 -9.32 14.86 23.68
C THR A 502 -9.26 15.46 25.08
N LEU A 503 -8.21 16.23 25.40
CA LEU A 503 -8.07 16.86 26.73
C LEU A 503 -9.04 18.00 26.96
N ASP A 504 -9.46 18.71 25.91
CA ASP A 504 -10.39 19.84 25.94
C ASP A 504 -11.86 19.42 26.20
N ASN A 505 -12.04 18.40 27.03
CA ASN A 505 -13.33 17.89 27.44
C ASN A 505 -13.95 18.77 28.54
N GLU A 506 -15.20 19.19 28.32
CA GLU A 506 -15.91 20.06 29.27
C GLU A 506 -16.07 19.47 30.66
N HIS A 507 -16.28 18.16 30.78
CA HIS A 507 -16.44 17.51 32.07
C HIS A 507 -15.11 17.49 32.84
N LEU A 508 -13.99 17.29 32.15
CA LEU A 508 -12.67 17.37 32.76
C LEU A 508 -12.40 18.80 33.25
N ALA A 509 -12.68 19.82 32.44
CA ALA A 509 -12.55 21.21 32.84
C ALA A 509 -13.40 21.54 34.09
N SER A 510 -14.65 21.07 34.13
CA SER A 510 -15.51 21.22 35.31
C SER A 510 -14.93 20.55 36.56
N LEU A 511 -14.40 19.33 36.46
CA LEU A 511 -13.76 18.65 37.58
C LEU A 511 -12.57 19.46 38.14
N LEU A 512 -11.75 20.04 37.26
CA LEU A 512 -10.59 20.85 37.66
C LEU A 512 -10.99 22.15 38.38
N VAL A 513 -12.08 22.79 37.94
CA VAL A 513 -12.64 23.99 38.59
C VAL A 513 -13.25 23.65 39.94
N GLU A 514 -14.02 22.57 40.02
CA GLU A 514 -14.61 22.08 41.28
C GLU A 514 -13.53 21.74 42.31
N ALA A 515 -12.38 21.24 41.86
CA ALA A 515 -11.20 20.99 42.69
C ALA A 515 -10.42 22.26 43.06
N LYS A 516 -10.86 23.45 42.61
CA LYS A 516 -10.20 24.75 42.80
C LYS A 516 -8.77 24.81 42.23
N LEU A 517 -8.49 24.05 41.17
CA LEU A 517 -7.23 24.15 40.43
C LEU A 517 -7.24 25.31 39.43
N PHE A 518 -8.44 25.76 39.03
CA PHE A 518 -8.65 26.90 38.13
C PHE A 518 -9.83 27.74 38.59
N ASP A 519 -9.77 29.05 38.35
CA ASP A 519 -10.81 30.00 38.78
C ASP A 519 -12.10 29.92 37.94
N SER A 520 -12.01 29.43 36.69
CA SER A 520 -13.14 29.37 35.78
C SER A 520 -12.98 28.23 34.77
N LYS A 521 -14.13 27.78 34.23
CA LYS A 521 -14.18 26.73 33.20
C LYS A 521 -13.41 27.15 31.94
N ASP A 522 -13.51 28.41 31.53
CA ASP A 522 -12.79 28.93 30.36
C ASP A 522 -11.28 28.88 30.54
N LYS A 523 -10.76 29.23 31.74
CA LYS A 523 -9.32 29.12 32.04
C LYS A 523 -8.86 27.66 32.01
N ALA A 524 -9.65 26.74 32.57
CA ALA A 524 -9.35 25.31 32.54
C ALA A 524 -9.37 24.75 31.11
N LEU A 525 -10.37 25.12 30.29
CA LEU A 525 -10.46 24.70 28.89
C LEU A 525 -9.29 25.21 28.06
N ASN A 526 -8.93 26.49 28.17
CA ASN A 526 -7.78 27.04 27.47
C ASN A 526 -6.49 26.29 27.82
N TYR A 527 -6.27 26.02 29.12
CA TYR A 527 -5.12 25.21 29.56
C TYR A 527 -5.11 23.80 28.96
N LEU A 528 -6.28 23.14 28.91
CA LEU A 528 -6.41 21.80 28.33
C LEU A 528 -6.19 21.81 26.81
N MET A 529 -6.67 22.85 26.11
CA MET A 529 -6.45 23.05 24.68
C MET A 529 -4.97 23.27 24.36
N ASP A 530 -4.26 24.07 25.15
CA ASP A 530 -2.81 24.28 24.97
C ASP A 530 -2.04 22.95 25.10
N TRP A 531 -2.42 22.10 26.06
CA TRP A 531 -1.86 20.76 26.18
C TRP A 531 -2.23 19.83 25.03
N GLU A 532 -3.48 19.85 24.58
CA GLU A 532 -3.94 19.04 23.45
C GLU A 532 -3.16 19.39 22.18
N GLU A 533 -2.97 20.69 21.91
CA GLU A 533 -2.20 21.16 20.76
C GLU A 533 -0.72 20.77 20.86
N ALA A 534 -0.11 20.93 22.03
CA ALA A 534 1.27 20.49 22.25
C ALA A 534 1.42 18.97 22.07
N ILE A 535 0.49 18.16 22.60
CA ILE A 535 0.53 16.70 22.50
C ILE A 535 0.37 16.26 21.05
N ARG A 536 -0.55 16.85 20.28
CA ARG A 536 -0.76 16.53 18.84
C ARG A 536 0.49 16.73 17.97
N LEU A 537 1.46 17.49 18.43
CA LEU A 537 2.73 17.71 17.74
C LEU A 537 3.84 16.75 18.20
N ALA A 538 3.62 15.89 19.20
CA ALA A 538 4.65 15.05 19.79
C ALA A 538 5.27 14.05 18.80
N GLY A 539 4.45 13.35 17.98
CA GLY A 539 4.96 12.46 16.95
C GLY A 539 5.78 13.20 15.89
N THR A 540 5.27 14.36 15.46
CA THR A 540 5.98 15.25 14.51
C THR A 540 7.31 15.73 15.08
N LEU A 541 7.38 16.06 16.38
CA LEU A 541 8.61 16.45 17.04
C LEU A 541 9.65 15.32 17.02
N VAL A 542 9.24 14.07 17.27
CA VAL A 542 10.15 12.91 17.16
C VAL A 542 10.71 12.82 15.74
N ALA A 543 9.84 12.83 14.73
CA ALA A 543 10.25 12.76 13.32
C ALA A 543 11.19 13.92 12.93
N GLN A 544 10.90 15.16 13.37
CA GLN A 544 11.76 16.32 13.11
C GLN A 544 13.13 16.18 13.78
N ARG A 545 13.19 15.66 15.00
CA ARG A 545 14.46 15.45 15.71
C ARG A 545 15.30 14.39 15.03
N VAL A 546 14.71 13.26 14.63
CA VAL A 546 15.40 12.21 13.88
C VAL A 546 15.87 12.74 12.53
N TRP A 547 15.01 13.50 11.82
CA TRP A 547 15.41 14.16 10.58
C TRP A 547 16.59 15.12 10.77
N TRP A 548 16.55 15.92 11.83
CA TRP A 548 17.64 16.86 12.13
C TRP A 548 18.96 16.13 12.41
N ILE A 549 18.91 15.01 13.14
CA ILE A 549 20.09 14.19 13.44
C ILE A 549 20.73 13.66 12.15
N PHE A 550 19.96 13.09 11.23
CA PHE A 550 20.51 12.35 10.08
C PHE A 550 20.55 13.12 8.76
N PHE A 551 19.59 14.02 8.53
CA PHE A 551 19.30 14.56 7.19
C PHE A 551 19.37 16.09 7.09
N SER A 552 19.52 16.82 8.21
CA SER A 552 19.79 18.26 8.15
C SER A 552 21.06 18.57 7.35
N SER A 553 21.10 19.73 6.69
CA SER A 553 22.24 20.14 5.88
C SER A 553 23.56 20.12 6.67
N GLU A 554 23.53 20.46 7.96
CA GLU A 554 24.70 20.48 8.84
C GLU A 554 25.18 19.10 9.29
N ASN A 555 24.27 18.13 9.49
CA ASN A 555 24.63 16.80 9.97
C ASN A 555 24.82 15.78 8.84
N LYS A 556 24.17 15.98 7.68
CA LYS A 556 24.31 15.08 6.52
C LYS A 556 25.76 14.93 6.08
N VAL A 557 26.52 16.02 6.04
CA VAL A 557 27.96 15.98 5.69
C VAL A 557 28.77 15.21 6.73
N LYS A 558 28.46 15.37 8.01
CA LYS A 558 29.13 14.65 9.10
C LYS A 558 28.86 13.14 9.02
N TRP A 559 27.62 12.75 8.73
CA TRP A 559 27.26 11.34 8.52
C TRP A 559 27.97 10.76 7.30
N ILE A 560 28.01 11.46 6.17
CA ILE A 560 28.77 10.99 4.99
C ILE A 560 30.24 10.77 5.35
N ASN A 561 30.88 11.73 6.03
CA ASN A 561 32.28 11.60 6.45
C ASN A 561 32.48 10.42 7.41
N TYR A 562 31.56 10.23 8.37
CA TYR A 562 31.57 9.07 9.27
C TYR A 562 31.45 7.75 8.50
N LEU A 563 30.53 7.67 7.52
CA LEU A 563 30.37 6.47 6.70
C LEU A 563 31.64 6.12 5.91
N ILE A 564 32.31 7.14 5.37
CA ILE A 564 33.58 6.99 4.67
C ILE A 564 34.69 6.53 5.63
N SER A 565 34.82 7.16 6.81
CA SER A 565 35.91 6.84 7.74
C SER A 565 35.72 5.51 8.46
N GLU A 566 34.52 5.26 8.98
CA GLU A 566 34.20 4.08 9.79
C GLU A 566 34.09 2.83 8.91
N TYR A 567 33.42 2.97 7.78
CA TYR A 567 33.14 1.84 6.90
C TYR A 567 34.00 1.86 5.64
N GLY A 568 34.93 2.79 5.42
CA GLY A 568 35.79 2.76 4.21
C GLY A 568 35.00 2.84 2.91
N LEU A 569 33.83 3.49 2.92
CA LEU A 569 32.98 3.66 1.73
C LEU A 569 33.49 4.82 0.86
N THR A 570 33.18 4.79 -0.43
CA THR A 570 33.37 5.94 -1.33
C THR A 570 32.13 6.83 -1.33
N ARG A 571 32.33 8.11 -1.67
CA ARG A 571 31.26 9.12 -1.68
C ARG A 571 30.19 8.85 -2.73
#